data_AF-A0A4Q6AKE0-F1
#
_entry.id   AF-A0A4Q6AKE0-F1
#
_cell.length_a   1.000
_cell.length_b   1.000
_cell.length_c   1.000
_cell.angle_alpha   90.00
_cell.angle_beta   90.00
_cell.angle_gamma   90.00
#
_symmetry.space_group_name_H-M   'P 1'
#
loop_
_entity.id
_entity.type
_entity.pdbx_description
1 polymer ?
#
loop_
_entity_poly.entity_id
_entity_poly.type
_entity_poly.pdbx_seq_one_letter_code
_entity_poly.pdbx_strand_id
1 'polypeptide(L)'
;HPKTTFINAHFGWYANDLAYLGKLMDSFPNMYVEFGAIIAELGRQPRAAKTFFEKYQDRILFGKDSWVPSEYSTYFRVLETEDEYFPYHKKYHAFWPMYGMGLSDNILKKIYYKNALKIIPRIDKSQFPN
;
A
#
# COMPACT_ATOMS: atom_id res chain seq x y z
N HIS A 1 13.59 14.93 -13.18
CA HIS A 1 14.72 13.97 -13.07
C HIS A 1 14.32 12.58 -13.60
N PRO A 2 14.31 12.36 -14.92
CA PRO A 2 13.77 11.13 -15.52
C PRO A 2 14.59 9.85 -15.22
N LYS A 3 15.85 9.99 -14.80
CA LYS A 3 16.75 8.88 -14.45
C LYS A 3 16.71 8.51 -12.95
N THR A 4 15.87 9.17 -12.17
CA THR A 4 15.74 8.94 -10.73
C THR A 4 14.40 8.27 -10.44
N THR A 5 14.42 7.15 -9.75
CA THR A 5 13.20 6.55 -9.19
C THR A 5 12.83 7.30 -7.91
N PHE A 6 11.57 7.71 -7.81
CA PHE A 6 11.03 8.36 -6.61
C PHE A 6 10.08 7.41 -5.90
N ILE A 7 10.13 7.39 -4.56
CA ILE A 7 9.11 6.77 -3.73
C ILE A 7 8.37 7.91 -3.04
N ASN A 8 7.11 8.10 -3.41
CA ASN A 8 6.26 9.11 -2.82
C ASN A 8 5.65 8.56 -1.52
N ALA A 9 6.15 9.07 -0.40
CA ALA A 9 5.77 8.62 0.93
C ALA A 9 4.28 8.86 1.20
N HIS A 10 3.64 7.94 1.92
CA HIS A 10 2.26 7.99 2.38
C HIS A 10 1.25 8.26 1.26
N PHE A 11 1.49 7.69 0.07
CA PHE A 11 0.70 7.96 -1.14
C PHE A 11 0.65 9.46 -1.50
N GLY A 12 1.67 10.23 -1.11
CA GLY A 12 1.69 11.69 -1.22
C GLY A 12 0.59 12.39 -0.44
N TRP A 13 0.02 11.72 0.58
CA TRP A 13 -1.18 12.14 1.30
C TRP A 13 -2.45 12.25 0.43
N TYR A 14 -2.50 11.51 -0.68
CA TYR A 14 -3.66 11.45 -1.58
C TYR A 14 -4.45 10.14 -1.45
N ALA A 15 -4.31 9.40 -0.35
CA ALA A 15 -5.08 8.18 -0.14
C ALA A 15 -6.60 8.43 -0.08
N ASN A 16 -7.03 9.64 0.30
CA ASN A 16 -8.42 10.09 0.24
C ASN A 16 -8.87 10.52 -1.17
N ASP A 17 -7.95 10.73 -2.11
CA ASP A 17 -8.21 11.07 -3.52
C ASP A 17 -7.32 10.23 -4.46
N LEU A 18 -7.66 8.94 -4.54
CA LEU A 18 -6.96 7.97 -5.38
C LEU A 18 -7.04 8.31 -6.88
N ALA A 19 -8.05 9.08 -7.30
CA ALA A 19 -8.19 9.51 -8.69
C ALA A 19 -7.09 10.52 -9.04
N TYR A 20 -6.83 11.50 -8.18
CA TYR A 20 -5.74 12.44 -8.37
C TYR A 20 -4.37 11.76 -8.26
N LEU A 21 -4.17 10.89 -7.26
CA LEU A 21 -2.94 10.10 -7.15
C LEU A 21 -2.66 9.28 -8.42
N GLY A 22 -3.70 8.68 -9.00
CA GLY A 22 -3.60 7.95 -10.26
C GLY A 22 -3.11 8.83 -11.42
N LYS A 23 -3.62 10.05 -11.55
CA LYS A 23 -3.15 11.02 -12.56
C LYS A 23 -1.67 11.34 -12.40
N LEU A 24 -1.20 11.51 -11.16
CA LEU A 24 0.22 11.72 -10.87
C LEU A 24 1.05 10.49 -11.26
N MET A 25 0.61 9.29 -10.89
CA MET A 25 1.29 8.04 -11.25
C MET A 25 1.32 7.79 -12.76
N ASP A 26 0.29 8.20 -13.49
CA ASP A 26 0.24 8.11 -14.96
C ASP A 26 1.21 9.14 -15.60
N SER A 27 1.32 10.34 -15.02
CA SER A 27 2.21 11.40 -15.51
C SER A 27 3.70 11.16 -15.19
N PHE A 28 3.99 10.46 -14.09
CA PHE A 28 5.34 10.20 -13.61
C PHE A 28 5.63 8.68 -13.55
N PRO A 29 6.06 8.06 -14.66
CA PRO A 29 6.28 6.61 -14.74
C PRO A 29 7.40 6.10 -13.82
N ASN A 30 8.32 6.98 -13.41
CA ASN A 30 9.40 6.72 -12.45
C ASN A 30 9.00 6.95 -10.98
N MET A 31 7.73 7.23 -10.71
CA MET A 31 7.19 7.37 -9.35
C MET A 31 6.57 6.06 -8.87
N TYR A 32 7.01 5.63 -7.70
CA TYR A 32 6.42 4.60 -6.86
C TYR A 32 5.72 5.27 -5.67
N VAL A 33 4.84 4.55 -4.98
CA VAL A 33 4.15 5.02 -3.78
C VAL A 33 4.24 3.99 -2.67
N GLU A 34 4.15 4.41 -1.41
CA GLU A 34 4.04 3.52 -0.24
C GLU A 34 2.96 4.05 0.73
N PHE A 35 2.27 3.15 1.43
CA PHE A 35 1.03 3.48 2.19
C PHE A 35 1.19 3.46 3.72
N GLY A 36 2.42 3.57 4.22
CA GLY A 36 2.70 3.80 5.62
C GLY A 36 1.90 4.98 6.16
N ALA A 37 1.56 4.95 7.44
CA ALA A 37 0.72 5.92 8.14
C ALA A 37 -0.73 6.08 7.65
N ILE A 38 -1.09 5.64 6.43
CA ILE A 38 -2.40 5.93 5.81
C ILE A 38 -3.28 4.70 5.58
N ILE A 39 -2.95 3.54 6.16
CA ILE A 39 -3.74 2.30 5.99
C ILE A 39 -5.24 2.52 6.28
N ALA A 40 -5.55 3.41 7.22
CA ALA A 40 -6.91 3.78 7.59
C ALA A 40 -7.72 4.41 6.45
N GLU A 41 -7.08 5.19 5.57
CA GLU A 41 -7.74 5.78 4.40
C GLU A 41 -8.07 4.75 3.34
N LEU A 42 -7.19 3.75 3.14
CA LEU A 42 -7.42 2.66 2.21
C LEU A 42 -8.55 1.75 2.69
N GLY A 43 -8.50 1.37 3.98
CA GLY A 43 -9.53 0.53 4.59
C GLY A 43 -10.90 1.20 4.70
N ARG A 44 -11.03 2.52 4.57
CA ARG A 44 -12.33 3.22 4.48
C ARG A 44 -13.04 3.03 3.13
N GLN A 45 -12.28 2.74 2.07
CA GLN A 45 -12.75 2.76 0.68
C GLN A 45 -12.32 1.48 -0.09
N PRO A 46 -12.63 0.27 0.42
CA PRO A 46 -12.01 -0.98 -0.02
C PRO A 46 -12.13 -1.24 -1.53
N ARG A 47 -13.28 -0.90 -2.14
CA ARG A 47 -13.50 -1.08 -3.59
C ARG A 47 -12.60 -0.18 -4.44
N ALA A 48 -12.54 1.12 -4.12
CA ALA A 48 -11.70 2.07 -4.84
C ALA A 48 -10.22 1.75 -4.62
N ALA A 49 -9.84 1.41 -3.39
CA ALA A 49 -8.49 1.01 -3.05
C ALA A 49 -8.08 -0.28 -3.77
N LYS A 50 -8.94 -1.31 -3.82
CA LYS A 50 -8.71 -2.55 -4.59
C LYS A 50 -8.43 -2.25 -6.06
N THR A 51 -9.33 -1.51 -6.73
CA THR A 51 -9.14 -1.14 -8.14
C THR A 51 -7.86 -0.34 -8.37
N PHE A 52 -7.50 0.55 -7.45
CA PHE A 52 -6.25 1.30 -7.52
C PHE A 52 -5.03 0.38 -7.38
N PHE A 53 -5.03 -0.52 -6.40
CA PHE A 53 -3.96 -1.49 -6.18
C PHE A 53 -3.82 -2.42 -7.37
N GLU A 54 -4.92 -2.89 -7.98
CA GLU A 54 -4.89 -3.71 -9.19
C GLU A 54 -4.27 -2.95 -10.38
N LYS A 55 -4.66 -1.69 -10.61
CA LYS A 55 -4.12 -0.87 -11.71
C LYS A 55 -2.63 -0.55 -11.54
N TYR A 56 -2.20 -0.23 -10.33
CA TYR A 56 -0.85 0.27 -10.03
C TYR A 56 0.04 -0.74 -9.30
N GLN A 57 -0.33 -2.02 -9.29
CA GLN A 57 0.31 -3.10 -8.53
C GLN A 57 1.83 -3.21 -8.68
N ASP A 58 2.41 -2.78 -9.80
CA ASP A 58 3.86 -2.85 -10.06
C ASP A 58 4.65 -1.64 -9.52
N ARG A 59 3.97 -0.67 -8.88
CA ARG A 59 4.55 0.58 -8.38
C ARG A 59 4.10 0.99 -6.98
N ILE A 60 3.50 0.07 -6.23
CA ILE A 60 3.11 0.27 -4.82
C ILE A 60 4.00 -0.58 -3.92
N LEU A 61 4.61 0.01 -2.90
CA LEU A 61 5.40 -0.68 -1.88
C LEU A 61 4.61 -0.77 -0.58
N PHE A 62 4.84 -1.85 0.16
CA PHE A 62 4.42 -1.93 1.55
C PHE A 62 5.23 -0.97 2.43
N GLY A 63 4.53 -0.23 3.29
CA GLY A 63 5.13 0.62 4.31
C GLY A 63 4.21 0.70 5.53
N LYS A 64 4.78 0.84 6.73
CA LYS A 64 4.02 0.94 7.99
C LYS A 64 4.34 2.19 8.81
N ASP A 65 5.43 2.91 8.49
CA ASP A 65 5.89 4.12 9.16
C ASP A 65 6.42 3.94 10.60
N SER A 66 6.50 2.71 11.11
CA SER A 66 7.10 2.39 12.41
C SER A 66 7.29 0.88 12.59
N TRP A 67 8.12 0.44 13.53
CA TRP A 67 8.26 -0.98 13.86
C TRP A 67 7.44 -1.34 15.09
N VAL A 68 6.22 -1.86 14.87
CA VAL A 68 5.35 -2.38 15.95
C VAL A 68 4.70 -3.67 15.45
N PRO A 69 5.30 -4.85 15.70
CA PRO A 69 4.89 -6.12 15.10
C PRO A 69 3.41 -6.47 15.29
N SER A 70 2.82 -6.17 16.45
CA SER A 70 1.41 -6.46 16.73
C SER A 70 0.43 -5.70 15.82
N GLU A 71 0.83 -4.55 15.26
CA GLU A 71 -0.01 -3.71 14.40
C GLU A 71 -0.08 -4.22 12.95
N TYR A 72 0.86 -5.07 12.52
CA TYR A 72 0.88 -5.60 11.15
C TYR A 72 -0.35 -6.46 10.84
N SER A 73 -0.93 -7.11 11.85
CA SER A 73 -2.20 -7.83 11.71
C SER A 73 -3.32 -6.98 11.10
N THR A 74 -3.37 -5.68 11.41
CA THR A 74 -4.35 -4.75 10.82
C THR A 74 -4.06 -4.51 9.34
N TYR A 75 -2.79 -4.38 8.96
CA TYR A 75 -2.38 -4.19 7.57
C TYR A 75 -2.73 -5.41 6.73
N PHE A 76 -2.38 -6.60 7.21
CA PHE A 76 -2.70 -7.86 6.54
C PHE A 76 -4.22 -8.04 6.42
N ARG A 77 -4.98 -7.74 7.48
CA ARG A 77 -6.45 -7.80 7.40
C ARG A 77 -7.04 -6.86 6.34
N VAL A 78 -6.55 -5.62 6.25
CA VAL A 78 -7.01 -4.67 5.23
C VAL A 78 -6.64 -5.11 3.81
N LEU A 79 -5.46 -5.73 3.62
CA LEU A 79 -4.97 -6.10 2.30
C LEU A 79 -5.52 -7.44 1.81
N GLU A 80 -5.62 -8.43 2.69
CA GLU A 80 -5.78 -9.85 2.32
C GLU A 80 -7.23 -10.34 2.41
N THR A 81 -8.02 -9.83 3.36
CA THR A 81 -9.36 -10.36 3.62
C THR A 81 -10.43 -9.56 2.90
N GLU A 82 -11.64 -10.12 2.86
CA GLU A 82 -12.86 -9.41 2.47
C GLU A 82 -13.69 -9.03 3.70
N ASP A 83 -13.06 -8.99 4.88
CA ASP A 83 -13.75 -8.68 6.13
C ASP A 83 -14.33 -7.27 6.09
N GLU A 84 -15.55 -7.14 6.61
CA GLU A 84 -16.24 -5.87 6.71
C GLU A 84 -16.31 -5.39 8.16
N TYR A 85 -16.35 -4.07 8.34
CA TYR A 85 -16.70 -3.43 9.60
C TYR A 85 -15.86 -3.89 10.81
N PHE A 86 -14.52 -3.72 10.75
CA PHE A 86 -13.65 -4.01 11.88
C PHE A 86 -12.95 -2.76 12.44
N PRO A 87 -12.62 -2.73 13.75
CA PRO A 87 -12.02 -1.55 14.37
C PRO A 87 -10.57 -1.35 13.93
N TYR A 88 -10.16 -0.09 13.75
CA TYR A 88 -8.76 0.28 13.64
C TYR A 88 -8.09 0.32 15.03
N HIS A 89 -6.85 -0.16 15.14
CA HIS A 89 -6.15 -0.22 16.43
C HIS A 89 -5.82 1.16 17.02
N LYS A 90 -5.77 2.23 16.21
CA LYS A 90 -5.52 3.62 16.64
C LYS A 90 -6.75 4.51 16.47
N LYS A 91 -7.53 4.67 17.54
CA LYS A 91 -8.78 5.45 17.55
C LYS A 91 -8.60 6.96 17.24
N TYR A 92 -7.38 7.50 17.32
CA TYR A 92 -7.10 8.91 17.06
C TYR A 92 -6.68 9.20 15.60
N HIS A 93 -6.33 8.16 14.83
CA HIS A 93 -5.99 8.28 13.41
C HIS A 93 -7.22 8.06 12.51
N ALA A 94 -8.20 7.28 12.98
CA ALA A 94 -9.46 7.07 12.29
C ALA A 94 -10.59 6.79 13.27
N PHE A 95 -11.76 7.35 12.96
CA PHE A 95 -13.01 7.17 13.70
C PHE A 95 -14.03 6.32 12.93
N TRP A 96 -13.62 5.71 11.81
CA TRP A 96 -14.46 4.85 10.97
C TRP A 96 -14.06 3.37 11.08
N PRO A 97 -14.99 2.44 10.81
CA PRO A 97 -14.67 1.04 10.58
C PRO A 97 -13.79 0.85 9.36
N MET A 98 -12.98 -0.20 9.41
CA MET A 98 -12.11 -0.64 8.34
C MET A 98 -12.73 -1.81 7.59
N TYR A 99 -12.32 -1.97 6.34
CA TYR A 99 -12.76 -3.02 5.43
C TYR A 99 -11.55 -3.62 4.70
N GLY A 100 -11.63 -4.91 4.43
CA GLY A 100 -10.65 -5.65 3.66
C GLY A 100 -10.84 -5.44 2.16
N MET A 101 -9.74 -5.44 1.41
CA MET A 101 -9.73 -5.27 -0.05
C MET A 101 -9.77 -6.59 -0.82
N GLY A 102 -9.41 -7.71 -0.17
CA GLY A 102 -9.33 -9.03 -0.81
C GLY A 102 -8.40 -9.03 -2.02
N LEU A 103 -7.17 -8.54 -1.87
CA LEU A 103 -6.19 -8.56 -2.96
C LEU A 103 -5.73 -9.99 -3.24
N SER A 104 -5.52 -10.31 -4.51
CA SER A 104 -4.98 -11.62 -4.90
C SER A 104 -3.55 -11.82 -4.40
N ASP A 105 -3.15 -13.07 -4.17
CA ASP A 105 -1.79 -13.45 -3.78
C ASP A 105 -0.71 -12.88 -4.73
N ASN A 106 -0.99 -12.86 -6.03
CA ASN A 106 -0.09 -12.28 -7.04
C ASN A 106 0.16 -10.78 -6.82
N ILE A 107 -0.89 -10.03 -6.46
CA ILE A 107 -0.76 -8.60 -6.14
C ILE A 107 -0.05 -8.45 -4.79
N LEU A 108 -0.46 -9.19 -3.77
CA LEU A 108 0.11 -9.14 -2.43
C LEU A 108 1.63 -9.35 -2.45
N LYS A 109 2.14 -10.33 -3.21
CA LYS A 109 3.58 -10.57 -3.38
C LYS A 109 4.32 -9.36 -3.99
N LYS A 110 3.69 -8.67 -4.95
CA LYS A 110 4.25 -7.43 -5.52
C LYS A 110 4.37 -6.32 -4.48
N ILE A 111 3.29 -6.12 -3.72
CA ILE A 111 3.23 -5.11 -2.66
C ILE A 111 4.21 -5.41 -1.52
N TYR A 112 4.23 -6.65 -1.04
CA TYR A 112 5.01 -7.05 0.12
C TYR A 112 6.50 -7.07 -0.14
N TYR A 113 6.95 -7.46 -1.34
CA TYR A 113 8.39 -7.55 -1.58
C TYR A 113 8.85 -7.38 -3.02
N LYS A 114 8.13 -7.87 -4.04
CA LYS A 114 8.71 -7.88 -5.42
C LYS A 114 8.98 -6.47 -5.96
N ASN A 115 8.15 -5.48 -5.61
CA ASN A 115 8.41 -4.09 -6.01
C ASN A 115 9.62 -3.50 -5.28
N ALA A 116 9.77 -3.79 -3.98
CA ALA A 116 10.94 -3.36 -3.21
C ALA A 116 12.23 -3.96 -3.77
N LEU A 117 12.24 -5.27 -4.05
CA LEU A 117 13.38 -5.98 -4.67
C LEU A 117 13.78 -5.44 -6.04
N LYS A 118 12.86 -4.78 -6.74
CA LYS A 118 13.11 -4.19 -8.07
C LYS A 118 13.83 -2.85 -7.97
N ILE A 119 13.52 -2.02 -6.98
CA ILE A 119 13.98 -0.62 -6.94
C ILE A 119 14.95 -0.29 -5.81
N ILE A 120 14.95 -1.06 -4.73
CA ILE A 120 15.85 -0.83 -3.60
C ILE A 120 17.13 -1.64 -3.83
N PRO A 121 18.29 -0.98 -3.93
CA PRO A 121 19.54 -1.68 -4.18
C PRO A 121 19.96 -2.49 -2.95
N ARG A 122 20.69 -3.59 -3.18
CA ARG A 122 21.36 -4.41 -2.14
C ARG A 122 20.43 -5.13 -1.16
N ILE A 123 19.17 -5.38 -1.53
CA ILE A 123 18.35 -6.37 -0.80
C ILE A 123 18.78 -7.78 -1.22
N ASP A 124 19.05 -8.64 -0.25
CA ASP A 124 19.32 -10.06 -0.45
C ASP A 124 18.02 -10.78 -0.87
N LYS A 125 17.95 -11.17 -2.15
CA LYS A 125 16.77 -11.82 -2.73
C LYS A 125 16.55 -13.23 -2.18
N SER A 126 17.56 -13.88 -1.61
CA SER A 126 17.44 -15.24 -1.06
C SER A 126 16.57 -15.31 0.21
N GLN A 127 16.31 -14.16 0.84
CA GLN A 127 15.45 -14.05 2.03
C GLN A 127 13.96 -14.01 1.70
N PHE A 128 13.59 -14.05 0.41
CA PHE A 128 12.21 -13.93 -0.06
C PHE A 128 11.78 -15.19 -0.82
N PRO A 129 10.49 -15.56 -0.74
CA PRO A 129 9.97 -16.68 -1.52
C PRO A 129 9.97 -16.35 -3.02
N ASN A 130 10.17 -17.39 -3.84
CA ASN A 130 10.12 -17.30 -5.31
C ASN A 130 8.75 -16.80 -5.81
#